data_AF-A0A426K2G4-F1
#
_entry.id   AF-A0A426K2G4-F1
#
_cell.length_a   1.000
_cell.length_b   1.000
_cell.length_c   1.000
_cell.angle_alpha   90.00
_cell.angle_beta   90.00
_cell.angle_gamma   90.00
#
_symmetry.space_group_name_H-M   'P 1'
#
loop_
_entity.id
_entity.type
_entity.pdbx_description
1 polymer ?
#
loop_
_entity_poly.entity_id
_entity_poly.type
_entity_poly.pdbx_seq_one_letter_code
_entity_poly.pdbx_strand_id
1 'polypeptide(L)'
;MVSFDKKDIPVLDFILKECLKKETILPDVLIFGRYLPRYKHNLYGEIEETYDFVEEFKKYLSILAEHEACECSFKDDAVFARKNENTERILDKGGFDKIYKALNRTPLTKYNIITIGLTVLSLLMAGWLGWLQVHSNNQIHSLEKKIEKQKNITEKLGYKVDSLTTVDKVLFDEIDTLYNSLED
;
A
#
# COMPACT_ATOMS: atom_id res chain seq x y z
N MET A 1 17.33 -15.00 0.18
CA MET A 1 16.20 -14.78 -0.74
C MET A 1 16.69 -14.14 -2.02
N VAL A 2 16.91 -14.97 -3.04
CA VAL A 2 17.19 -14.51 -4.40
C VAL A 2 15.91 -13.90 -4.95
N SER A 3 15.91 -12.59 -5.23
CA SER A 3 14.77 -11.96 -5.91
C SER A 3 14.87 -12.19 -7.41
N PHE A 4 13.74 -12.47 -8.05
CA PHE A 4 13.65 -12.60 -9.50
C PHE A 4 12.56 -11.68 -10.06
N ASP A 5 12.71 -11.29 -11.31
CA ASP A 5 11.80 -10.37 -11.98
C ASP A 5 10.64 -11.11 -12.64
N LYS A 6 9.55 -10.39 -12.92
CA LYS A 6 8.41 -10.94 -13.67
C LYS A 6 8.82 -11.50 -15.04
N LYS A 7 9.84 -10.91 -15.67
CA LYS A 7 10.39 -11.37 -16.96
C LYS A 7 11.10 -12.73 -16.88
N ASP A 8 11.55 -13.13 -15.69
CA ASP A 8 12.28 -14.39 -15.49
C ASP A 8 11.32 -15.59 -15.38
N ILE A 9 10.05 -15.35 -15.00
CA ILE A 9 9.02 -16.39 -14.78
C ILE A 9 8.88 -17.34 -15.99
N PRO A 10 8.73 -16.87 -17.24
CA PRO A 10 8.55 -17.77 -18.38
C PRO A 10 9.75 -18.70 -18.60
N VAL A 11 10.96 -18.24 -18.27
CA VAL A 11 12.20 -19.05 -18.38
C VAL A 11 12.21 -20.10 -17.29
N LEU A 12 11.91 -19.72 -16.05
CA LEU A 12 11.86 -20.63 -14.90
C LEU A 12 10.81 -21.72 -15.10
N ASP A 13 9.60 -21.36 -15.52
CA ASP A 13 8.52 -22.31 -15.80
C ASP A 13 8.85 -23.21 -17.00
N PHE A 14 9.61 -22.71 -17.98
CA PHE A 14 10.11 -23.53 -19.08
C PHE A 14 11.12 -24.58 -18.59
N ILE A 15 12.07 -24.19 -17.74
CA ILE A 15 13.04 -25.14 -17.15
C ILE A 15 12.31 -26.23 -16.37
N LEU A 16 11.32 -25.88 -15.53
CA LEU A 16 10.51 -26.85 -14.80
C LEU A 16 9.83 -27.86 -15.73
N LYS A 17 9.19 -27.37 -16.79
CA LYS A 17 8.52 -28.23 -17.80
C LYS A 17 9.50 -29.16 -18.49
N GLU A 18 10.70 -28.69 -18.81
CA GLU A 18 11.71 -29.51 -19.45
C GLU A 18 12.31 -30.54 -18.47
N CYS A 19 12.52 -30.19 -17.20
CA CYS A 19 12.94 -31.13 -16.14
C CYS A 19 11.94 -32.29 -15.94
N LEU A 20 10.65 -32.07 -16.19
CA LEU A 20 9.66 -33.15 -16.14
C LEU A 20 9.76 -34.11 -17.35
N LYS A 21 10.23 -33.63 -18.50
CA LYS A 21 10.35 -34.42 -19.73
C LYS A 21 11.70 -35.11 -19.89
N LYS A 22 12.77 -34.50 -19.39
CA LYS A 22 14.16 -34.94 -19.56
C LYS A 22 14.80 -35.20 -18.21
N GLU A 23 15.77 -36.11 -18.16
CA GLU A 23 16.48 -36.41 -16.90
C GLU A 23 17.37 -35.26 -16.43
N THR A 24 17.94 -34.48 -17.36
CA THR A 24 18.88 -33.40 -17.04
C THR A 24 18.72 -32.26 -18.05
N ILE A 25 18.67 -31.03 -17.56
CA ILE A 25 18.58 -29.80 -18.34
C ILE A 25 19.89 -29.05 -18.28
N LEU A 26 20.47 -28.80 -19.45
CA LEU A 26 21.71 -28.06 -19.66
C LEU A 26 21.40 -26.63 -20.15
N PRO A 27 22.36 -25.68 -20.04
CA PRO A 27 22.18 -24.32 -20.51
C PRO A 27 21.65 -24.21 -21.96
N ASP A 28 22.11 -25.10 -22.84
CA ASP A 28 21.72 -25.14 -24.26
C ASP A 28 20.21 -25.26 -24.50
N VAL A 29 19.48 -25.86 -23.55
CA VAL A 29 18.02 -26.00 -23.64
C VAL A 29 17.33 -24.63 -23.71
N LEU A 30 17.88 -23.60 -23.04
CA LEU A 30 17.34 -22.25 -23.10
C LEU A 30 17.65 -21.56 -24.45
N ILE A 31 18.75 -21.94 -25.11
CA ILE A 31 19.09 -21.45 -26.44
C ILE A 31 18.12 -22.05 -27.47
N PHE A 32 17.91 -23.37 -27.43
CA PHE A 32 16.95 -24.03 -28.33
C PHE A 32 15.51 -23.57 -28.08
N GLY A 33 15.15 -23.30 -26.82
CA GLY A 33 13.86 -22.74 -26.44
C GLY A 33 13.68 -21.25 -26.78
N ARG A 34 14.72 -20.58 -27.30
CA ARG A 34 14.74 -19.12 -27.59
C ARG A 34 14.50 -18.24 -26.35
N TYR A 35 14.80 -18.76 -25.17
CA TYR A 35 14.72 -18.01 -23.91
C TYR A 35 16.02 -17.26 -23.60
N LEU A 36 17.16 -17.77 -24.09
CA LEU A 36 18.44 -17.08 -24.05
C LEU A 36 19.06 -17.08 -25.45
N PRO A 37 19.53 -15.93 -25.95
CA PRO A 37 20.30 -15.93 -27.18
C PRO A 37 21.70 -16.51 -26.90
N ARG A 38 22.34 -17.12 -27.90
CA ARG A 38 23.74 -17.57 -27.77
C ARG A 38 24.73 -16.40 -27.71
N TYR A 39 24.33 -15.28 -28.29
CA TYR A 39 25.09 -14.03 -28.34
C TYR A 39 24.13 -12.89 -28.03
N LYS A 40 24.56 -11.94 -27.21
CA LYS A 40 23.83 -10.71 -26.99
C LYS A 40 24.47 -9.62 -27.81
N HIS A 41 23.65 -8.76 -28.41
CA HIS A 41 24.17 -7.61 -29.15
C HIS A 41 24.09 -6.35 -28.27
N ASN A 42 25.11 -5.50 -28.32
CA ASN A 42 25.09 -4.19 -27.69
C ASN A 42 24.17 -3.22 -28.46
N LEU A 43 24.04 -1.97 -27.98
CA LEU A 43 23.20 -0.94 -28.62
C LEU A 43 23.62 -0.60 -30.06
N TYR A 44 24.84 -0.96 -30.47
CA TYR A 44 25.40 -0.73 -31.79
C TYR A 44 25.31 -1.98 -32.70
N GLY A 45 24.71 -3.08 -32.21
CA GLY A 45 24.56 -4.33 -32.96
C GLY A 45 25.79 -5.26 -32.92
N GLU A 46 26.83 -4.93 -32.15
CA GLU A 46 28.02 -5.77 -32.00
C GLU A 46 27.80 -6.84 -30.94
N ILE A 47 28.47 -7.99 -31.07
CA ILE A 47 28.40 -9.05 -30.05
C ILE A 47 29.02 -8.54 -28.76
N GLU A 48 28.26 -8.61 -27.67
CA GLU A 48 28.69 -8.28 -26.33
C GLU A 48 29.65 -9.37 -25.83
N GLU A 49 30.95 -9.08 -25.82
CA GLU A 49 32.01 -10.02 -25.42
C GLU A 49 31.87 -10.50 -23.97
N THR A 50 31.21 -9.72 -23.12
CA THR A 50 30.96 -10.03 -21.72
C THR A 50 29.74 -10.92 -21.50
N TYR A 51 28.97 -11.25 -22.55
CA TYR A 51 27.79 -12.07 -22.40
C TYR A 51 28.17 -13.56 -22.24
N ASP A 52 28.06 -14.04 -21.01
CA ASP A 52 28.18 -15.47 -20.69
C ASP A 52 26.79 -16.06 -20.42
N PHE A 53 26.30 -16.87 -21.37
CA PHE A 53 25.01 -17.54 -21.24
C PHE A 53 24.99 -18.62 -20.14
N VAL A 54 26.15 -19.17 -19.76
CA VAL A 54 26.27 -20.14 -18.67
C VAL A 54 26.07 -19.44 -17.33
N GLU A 55 26.61 -18.24 -17.16
CA GLU A 55 26.34 -17.40 -15.98
C GLU A 55 24.86 -17.00 -15.88
N GLU A 56 24.23 -16.63 -17.00
CA GLU A 56 22.79 -16.34 -17.00
C GLU A 56 21.96 -17.59 -16.67
N PHE A 57 22.40 -18.79 -17.08
CA PHE A 57 21.78 -20.04 -16.65
C PHE A 57 21.97 -20.31 -15.15
N LYS A 58 23.17 -20.08 -14.60
CA LYS A 58 23.45 -20.20 -13.16
C LYS A 58 22.58 -19.27 -12.31
N LYS A 59 22.23 -18.08 -12.82
CA LYS A 59 21.23 -17.19 -12.19
C LYS A 59 19.88 -17.89 -12.05
N TYR A 60 19.36 -18.51 -13.12
CA TYR A 60 18.10 -19.25 -13.04
C TYR A 60 18.18 -20.47 -12.12
N LEU A 61 19.30 -21.21 -12.15
CA LEU A 61 19.52 -22.32 -11.22
C LEU A 61 19.51 -21.88 -9.76
N SER A 62 20.07 -20.71 -9.45
CA SER A 62 20.06 -20.15 -8.09
C SER A 62 18.64 -19.89 -7.59
N ILE A 63 17.77 -19.38 -8.47
CA ILE A 63 16.35 -19.16 -8.17
C ILE A 63 15.61 -20.49 -7.97
N LEU A 64 15.85 -21.47 -8.85
CA LEU A 64 15.26 -22.80 -8.74
C LEU A 64 15.67 -23.51 -7.45
N ALA A 65 16.94 -23.40 -7.07
CA ALA A 65 17.49 -24.01 -5.85
C ALA A 65 16.93 -23.37 -4.57
N GLU A 66 16.85 -22.03 -4.50
CA GLU A 66 16.29 -21.30 -3.35
C GLU A 66 14.83 -21.70 -3.06
N HIS A 67 14.07 -22.00 -4.11
CA HIS A 67 12.67 -22.45 -3.99
C HIS A 67 12.52 -23.97 -4.00
N GLU A 68 13.62 -24.72 -3.85
CA GLU A 68 13.69 -26.18 -3.87
C GLU A 68 12.96 -26.80 -5.07
N ALA A 69 12.94 -26.11 -6.20
CA ALA A 69 12.11 -26.44 -7.34
C ALA A 69 12.70 -27.52 -8.23
N CYS A 70 14.03 -27.62 -8.25
CA CYS A 70 14.81 -28.62 -8.97
C CYS A 70 16.04 -28.98 -8.15
N GLU A 71 16.61 -30.16 -8.41
CA GLU A 71 18.00 -30.45 -8.08
C GLU A 71 18.89 -29.65 -9.04
N CYS A 72 19.81 -28.84 -8.50
CA CYS A 72 20.66 -27.95 -9.30
C CYS A 72 22.14 -28.22 -9.02
N SER A 73 22.96 -28.24 -10.07
CA SER A 73 24.42 -28.29 -9.99
C SER A 73 25.02 -27.04 -10.62
N PHE A 74 26.01 -26.47 -9.94
CA PHE A 74 26.64 -25.19 -10.31
C PHE A 74 28.11 -25.34 -10.74
N LYS A 75 28.63 -26.58 -10.83
CA LYS A 75 30.02 -26.81 -11.24
C LYS A 75 30.20 -26.47 -12.72
N ASP A 76 31.27 -25.77 -13.08
CA ASP A 76 31.48 -25.27 -14.45
C ASP A 76 31.47 -26.36 -15.52
N ASP A 77 31.91 -27.58 -15.17
CA ASP A 77 31.93 -28.76 -16.03
C ASP A 77 30.60 -29.56 -16.02
N ALA A 78 29.68 -29.23 -15.11
CA ALA A 78 28.44 -29.94 -14.87
C ALA A 78 27.32 -29.01 -14.38
N VAL A 79 27.08 -27.90 -15.07
CA VAL A 79 25.98 -26.97 -14.75
C VAL A 79 24.66 -27.56 -15.27
N PHE A 80 23.74 -27.90 -14.38
CA PHE A 80 22.46 -28.49 -14.78
C PHE A 80 21.31 -28.28 -13.78
N ALA A 81 20.08 -28.47 -14.27
CA ALA A 81 18.88 -28.70 -13.46
C ALA A 81 18.30 -30.09 -13.72
N ARG A 82 17.79 -30.74 -12.68
CA ARG A 82 17.08 -32.02 -12.74
C ARG A 82 15.82 -31.96 -11.89
N LYS A 83 14.80 -32.73 -12.25
CA LYS A 83 13.60 -32.85 -11.42
C LYS A 83 13.92 -33.40 -10.03
N ASN A 84 13.26 -32.86 -9.01
CA ASN A 84 13.18 -33.42 -7.68
C ASN A 84 11.71 -33.70 -7.32
N GLU A 85 11.44 -34.05 -6.06
CA GLU A 85 10.08 -34.31 -5.57
C GLU A 85 9.13 -33.09 -5.64
N ASN A 86 9.67 -31.88 -5.71
CA ASN A 86 8.91 -30.63 -5.67
C ASN A 86 8.63 -30.05 -7.06
N THR A 87 9.37 -30.47 -8.10
CA THR A 87 9.28 -29.90 -9.45
C THR A 87 7.85 -29.93 -9.99
N GLU A 88 7.20 -31.10 -9.95
CA GLU A 88 5.81 -31.26 -10.41
C GLU A 88 4.84 -30.46 -9.54
N ARG A 89 5.00 -30.55 -8.22
CA ARG A 89 4.16 -29.83 -7.24
C ARG A 89 4.17 -28.32 -7.43
N ILE A 90 5.31 -27.73 -7.76
CA ILE A 90 5.43 -26.29 -8.01
C ILE A 90 4.73 -25.93 -9.31
N LEU A 91 4.92 -26.72 -10.37
CA LEU A 91 4.29 -26.48 -11.65
C LEU A 91 2.76 -26.57 -11.53
N ASP A 92 2.23 -27.59 -10.84
CA ASP A 92 0.80 -27.79 -10.60
C ASP A 92 0.16 -26.68 -9.76
N LYS A 93 0.94 -26.09 -8.83
CA LYS A 93 0.49 -24.96 -8.02
C LYS A 93 0.45 -23.63 -8.79
N GLY A 94 0.83 -23.63 -10.06
CA GLY A 94 0.86 -22.44 -10.93
C GLY A 94 2.24 -21.84 -11.14
N GLY A 95 3.30 -22.63 -10.93
CA GLY A 95 4.69 -22.27 -11.26
C GLY A 95 5.23 -21.07 -10.49
N PHE A 96 6.23 -20.42 -11.08
CA PHE A 96 6.89 -19.26 -10.51
C PHE A 96 6.03 -17.99 -10.51
N ASP A 97 4.94 -17.94 -11.29
CA ASP A 97 3.96 -16.83 -11.21
C ASP A 97 3.29 -16.76 -9.83
N LYS A 98 2.91 -17.90 -9.26
CA LYS A 98 2.35 -17.93 -7.89
C LYS A 98 3.38 -17.54 -6.84
N ILE A 99 4.62 -18.01 -6.99
CA ILE A 99 5.72 -17.64 -6.08
C ILE A 99 5.95 -16.13 -6.15
N TYR A 100 6.09 -15.56 -7.35
CA TYR A 100 6.29 -14.13 -7.55
C TYR A 100 5.17 -13.29 -6.94
N LYS A 101 3.90 -13.69 -7.13
CA LYS A 101 2.74 -13.03 -6.51
C LYS A 101 2.76 -13.12 -4.98
N ALA A 102 3.20 -14.24 -4.41
CA ALA A 102 3.31 -14.38 -2.97
C ALA A 102 4.39 -13.46 -2.39
N LEU A 103 5.54 -13.36 -3.07
CA LEU A 103 6.66 -12.49 -2.68
C LEU A 103 6.33 -11.00 -2.82
N ASN A 104 5.63 -10.62 -3.89
CA ASN A 104 5.25 -9.23 -4.18
C ASN A 104 3.87 -8.82 -3.65
N ARG A 105 3.19 -9.70 -2.91
CA ARG A 105 2.11 -9.26 -2.03
C ARG A 105 2.75 -8.43 -0.93
N THR A 106 2.84 -7.13 -1.17
CA THR A 106 2.87 -6.14 -0.09
C THR A 106 1.77 -6.52 0.89
N PRO A 107 2.05 -6.66 2.20
CA PRO A 107 0.97 -6.83 3.14
C PRO A 107 0.06 -5.61 2.96
N LEU A 108 -1.19 -5.85 2.57
CA LEU A 108 -2.25 -4.84 2.38
C LEU A 108 -2.50 -3.97 3.64
N THR A 109 -1.69 -4.13 4.69
CA THR A 109 -1.80 -3.47 5.98
C THR A 109 -1.42 -2.00 5.90
N LYS A 110 -0.32 -1.60 5.24
CA LYS A 110 0.13 -0.19 5.29
C LYS A 110 -0.87 0.78 4.65
N TYR A 111 -1.41 0.44 3.48
CA TYR A 111 -2.38 1.29 2.79
C TYR A 111 -3.76 1.26 3.47
N ASN A 112 -4.25 0.09 3.91
CA ASN A 112 -5.53 0.01 4.61
C ASN A 112 -5.50 0.70 5.98
N ILE A 113 -4.40 0.64 6.74
CA ILE A 113 -4.28 1.33 8.03
C ILE A 113 -4.33 2.86 7.86
N ILE A 114 -3.65 3.40 6.84
CA ILE A 114 -3.69 4.84 6.55
C ILE A 114 -5.10 5.26 6.11
N THR A 115 -5.76 4.48 5.24
CA THR A 115 -7.13 4.79 4.79
C THR A 115 -8.13 4.72 5.94
N ILE A 116 -8.06 3.69 6.79
CA ILE A 116 -8.91 3.57 7.99
C ILE A 116 -8.65 4.74 8.94
N GLY A 117 -7.38 5.07 9.19
CA GLY A 117 -6.99 6.21 10.03
C GLY A 117 -7.58 7.53 9.52
N LEU A 118 -7.53 7.78 8.21
CA LEU A 118 -8.12 8.98 7.61
C LEU A 118 -9.66 9.02 7.77
N THR A 119 -10.34 7.89 7.59
CA THR A 119 -11.81 7.82 7.73
C THR A 119 -12.28 7.98 9.17
N VAL A 120 -11.54 7.46 10.14
CA VAL A 120 -11.87 7.63 11.56
C VAL A 120 -11.64 9.09 11.98
N LEU A 121 -10.56 9.70 11.52
CA LEU A 121 -10.26 11.10 11.81
C LEU A 121 -11.34 12.04 11.24
N SER A 122 -11.82 11.80 10.01
CA SER A 122 -12.87 12.64 9.43
C SER A 122 -14.21 12.53 10.16
N LEU A 123 -14.58 11.33 10.62
CA LEU A 123 -15.79 11.11 11.42
C LEU A 123 -15.71 11.79 12.79
N LEU A 124 -14.54 11.78 13.44
CA LEU A 124 -14.33 12.45 14.72
C LEU A 124 -14.44 13.98 14.57
N MET A 125 -13.85 14.56 13.52
CA MET A 125 -13.96 15.99 13.25
C MET A 125 -15.40 16.42 12.94
N ALA A 126 -16.14 15.63 12.16
CA ALA A 126 -17.55 15.90 11.87
C ALA A 126 -18.43 15.82 13.13
N GLY A 127 -18.19 14.83 14.00
CA GLY A 127 -18.88 14.69 15.27
C GLY A 127 -18.62 15.87 16.22
N TRP A 128 -17.37 16.33 16.30
CA TRP A 128 -16.98 17.46 17.14
C TRP A 128 -17.62 18.77 16.68
N LEU A 129 -17.59 19.06 15.36
CA LEU A 129 -18.23 20.24 14.79
C LEU A 129 -19.76 20.23 14.99
N GLY A 130 -20.40 19.07 14.80
CA GLY A 130 -21.84 18.93 15.04
C GLY A 130 -22.21 19.15 16.50
N TRP A 131 -21.41 18.65 17.44
CA TRP A 131 -21.63 18.86 18.87
C TRP A 131 -21.46 20.33 19.28
N LEU A 132 -20.41 21.00 18.78
CA LEU A 132 -20.18 22.44 19.00
C LEU A 132 -21.36 23.29 18.51
N GLN A 133 -21.88 23.00 17.32
CA GLN A 133 -23.01 23.73 16.75
C GLN A 133 -24.29 23.57 17.59
N VAL A 134 -24.61 22.35 18.02
CA VAL A 134 -25.79 22.09 18.88
C VAL A 134 -25.64 22.78 20.23
N HIS A 135 -24.44 22.73 20.83
CA HIS A 135 -24.20 23.35 22.13
C HIS A 135 -24.32 24.88 22.05
N SER A 136 -23.70 25.50 21.04
CA SER A 136 -23.82 26.93 20.78
C SER A 136 -25.28 27.35 20.58
N ASN A 137 -26.04 26.63 19.75
CA ASN A 137 -27.43 26.97 19.47
C ASN A 137 -28.32 26.86 20.72
N ASN A 138 -28.07 25.87 21.59
CA ASN A 138 -28.77 25.73 22.86
C ASN A 138 -28.44 26.86 23.85
N GLN A 139 -27.18 27.33 23.88
CA GLN A 139 -26.81 28.48 24.69
C GLN A 139 -27.47 29.77 24.19
N ILE A 140 -27.45 30.01 22.88
CA ILE A 140 -28.13 31.16 22.25
C ILE A 140 -29.61 31.16 22.61
N HIS A 141 -30.30 30.02 22.45
CA HIS A 141 -31.73 29.96 22.74
C HIS A 141 -32.06 30.16 24.24
N SER A 142 -31.15 29.73 25.13
CA SER A 142 -31.26 30.00 26.57
C SER A 142 -31.09 31.49 26.90
N LEU A 143 -30.16 32.16 26.23
CA LEU A 143 -29.94 33.60 26.36
C LEU A 143 -31.12 34.40 25.82
N GLU A 144 -31.66 34.06 24.64
CA GLU A 144 -32.85 34.68 24.07
C GLU A 144 -34.04 34.64 25.05
N LYS A 145 -34.30 33.47 25.67
CA LYS A 145 -35.37 33.32 26.67
C LYS A 145 -35.15 34.21 27.90
N LYS A 146 -33.90 34.37 28.34
CA LYS A 146 -33.57 35.26 29.47
C LYS A 146 -33.78 36.73 29.09
N ILE A 147 -33.37 37.14 27.88
CA ILE A 147 -33.56 38.50 27.35
C ILE A 147 -35.05 38.81 27.23
N GLU A 148 -35.86 37.90 26.69
CA GLU A 148 -37.29 38.11 26.52
C GLU A 148 -38.04 38.23 27.85
N LYS A 149 -37.64 37.44 28.85
CA LYS A 149 -38.16 37.56 30.22
C LYS A 149 -37.84 38.91 30.83
N GLN A 150 -36.60 39.41 30.66
CA GLN A 150 -36.21 40.74 31.13
C GLN A 150 -37.00 41.84 30.43
N LYS A 151 -37.16 41.76 29.11
CA LYS A 151 -37.95 42.71 28.32
C LYS A 151 -39.39 42.82 28.81
N ASN A 152 -40.06 41.69 29.07
CA ASN A 152 -41.44 41.65 29.57
C ASN A 152 -41.57 42.25 30.98
N ILE A 153 -40.58 42.04 31.85
CA ILE A 153 -40.54 42.66 33.20
C ILE A 153 -40.39 44.19 33.07
N THR A 154 -39.51 44.66 32.20
CA THR A 154 -39.26 46.09 31.99
C THR A 154 -40.46 46.80 31.35
N GLU A 155 -41.11 46.18 30.37
CA GLU A 155 -42.32 46.69 29.72
C GLU A 155 -43.49 46.81 30.73
N LYS A 156 -43.62 45.86 31.66
CA LYS A 156 -44.58 45.94 32.78
C LYS A 156 -44.26 47.03 33.80
N LEU A 157 -42.99 47.41 33.95
CA LEU A 157 -42.54 48.47 34.87
C LEU A 157 -42.57 49.87 34.24
N GLY A 158 -42.98 50.00 32.97
CA GLY A 158 -43.14 51.30 32.30
C GLY A 158 -41.83 52.01 31.94
N TYR A 159 -40.68 51.33 32.03
CA TYR A 159 -39.40 51.88 31.60
C TYR A 159 -39.14 51.55 30.12
N LYS A 160 -38.93 52.58 29.31
CA LYS A 160 -38.48 52.43 27.92
C LYS A 160 -36.97 52.15 27.94
N VAL A 161 -36.58 50.88 27.83
CA VAL A 161 -35.16 50.50 27.74
C VAL A 161 -34.73 50.56 26.28
N ASP A 162 -33.80 51.45 25.97
CA ASP A 162 -33.07 51.42 24.69
C ASP A 162 -32.16 50.18 24.68
N SER A 163 -32.70 49.09 24.14
CA SER A 163 -32.19 47.73 24.22
C SER A 163 -30.90 47.45 23.44
N LEU A 164 -30.26 48.46 22.84
CA LEU A 164 -29.10 48.27 21.97
C LEU A 164 -27.77 48.25 22.73
N THR A 165 -27.59 49.05 23.78
CA THR A 165 -26.26 49.24 24.39
C THR A 165 -25.87 48.21 25.43
N THR A 166 -26.83 47.52 26.05
CA THR A 166 -26.56 46.54 27.11
C THR A 166 -26.35 45.13 26.56
N VAL A 167 -27.03 44.78 25.47
CA VAL A 167 -26.92 43.45 24.84
C VAL A 167 -25.59 43.31 24.11
N ASP A 168 -25.18 44.32 23.33
CA ASP A 168 -23.89 44.30 22.64
C ASP A 168 -22.73 44.15 23.62
N LYS A 169 -22.75 44.87 24.74
CA LYS A 169 -21.64 44.82 25.71
C LYS A 169 -21.46 43.45 26.38
N VAL A 170 -22.58 42.79 26.72
CA VAL A 170 -22.54 41.46 27.35
C VAL A 170 -22.16 40.38 26.32
N LEU A 171 -22.64 40.50 25.08
CA LEU A 171 -22.28 39.55 24.03
C LEU A 171 -20.80 39.63 23.65
N PHE A 172 -20.23 40.85 23.58
CA PHE A 172 -18.82 41.05 23.25
C PHE A 172 -17.88 40.54 24.35
N ASP A 173 -18.20 40.77 25.64
CA ASP A 173 -17.38 40.27 26.75
C ASP A 173 -17.39 38.73 26.85
N GLU A 174 -18.51 38.06 26.54
CA GLU A 174 -18.59 36.59 26.52
C GLU A 174 -17.85 35.96 25.32
N ILE A 175 -17.85 36.62 24.16
CA ILE A 175 -17.09 36.16 22.98
C ILE A 175 -15.58 36.27 23.21
N ASP A 176 -15.10 37.37 23.82
CA ASP A 176 -13.68 37.54 24.16
C ASP A 176 -13.20 36.50 25.18
N THR A 177 -14.06 36.14 26.14
CA THR A 177 -13.73 35.12 27.14
C THR A 177 -13.62 33.72 26.52
N LEU A 178 -14.48 33.40 25.55
CA LEU A 178 -14.43 32.14 24.81
C LEU A 178 -13.22 32.06 23.87
N TYR A 179 -12.88 33.16 23.20
CA TYR A 179 -11.72 33.20 22.28
C TYR A 179 -10.40 32.99 23.03
N ASN A 180 -10.21 33.65 24.19
CA ASN A 180 -9.01 33.49 25.02
C ASN A 180 -8.88 32.09 25.63
N SER A 181 -9.97 31.33 25.77
CA SER A 181 -9.95 29.95 26.28
C SER A 181 -9.61 28.89 25.24
N LEU A 182 -9.55 29.28 23.95
CA LEU A 182 -9.20 28.41 22.82
C LEU A 182 -7.73 28.57 22.37
N GLU A 183 -7.01 29.57 22.89
CA GLU A 183 -5.59 29.83 22.60
C GLU A 183 -4.61 29.16 23.60
N ASP A 184 -5.12 28.54 24.68
CA ASP A 184 -4.38 27.69 25.64
C ASP A 184 -4.64 26.18 25.39
#